data_AF-A0A3D1ZJ80-F1
#
_entry.id   AF-A0A3D1ZJ80-F1
#
_cell.length_a   1.000
_cell.length_b   1.000
_cell.length_c   1.000
_cell.angle_alpha   90.00
_cell.angle_beta   90.00
_cell.angle_gamma   90.00
#
_symmetry.space_group_name_H-M   'P 1'
#
loop_
_entity.id
_entity.type
_entity.pdbx_description
1 polymer ?
#
loop_
_entity_poly.entity_id
_entity_poly.type
_entity_poly.pdbx_seq_one_letter_code
_entity_poly.pdbx_strand_id
1 'polypeptide(L)'
;MHNASGTRITTATNTITLAIKANPGSGVVLGTTTASAVNGVATFSGLKIEKPGAGYTRVALTLDALSTTSPQFTISVGTSSKLAFTVQPSNGVTNTAIAPAVEVDVQDSVGNTVTTATPTVNLIIGNNPQARIWWEPRQGPQQTRALRSQPCHSTALAQDLR
;
A
#
# COMPACT_ATOMS: atom_id res chain seq x y z
N MET A 1 10.59 -37.74 -4.08
CA MET A 1 10.73 -38.66 -5.23
C MET A 1 10.08 -39.98 -4.86
N HIS A 2 9.06 -40.39 -5.62
CA HIS A 2 8.39 -41.66 -5.42
C HIS A 2 8.38 -42.43 -6.75
N ASN A 3 8.41 -43.76 -6.69
CA ASN A 3 8.21 -44.60 -7.87
C ASN A 3 6.72 -44.68 -8.25
N ALA A 4 6.40 -45.39 -9.33
CA ALA A 4 5.02 -45.56 -9.81
C ALA A 4 4.07 -46.19 -8.76
N SER A 5 4.62 -46.97 -7.82
CA SER A 5 3.88 -47.59 -6.72
C SER A 5 3.75 -46.70 -5.48
N GLY A 6 4.23 -45.44 -5.54
CA GLY A 6 4.16 -44.49 -4.42
C GLY A 6 5.21 -44.67 -3.33
N THR A 7 6.23 -45.52 -3.53
CA THR A 7 7.32 -45.71 -2.56
C THR A 7 8.41 -44.67 -2.75
N ARG A 8 8.93 -44.10 -1.64
CA ARG A 8 9.99 -43.09 -1.70
C ARG A 8 11.30 -43.67 -2.21
N ILE A 9 11.90 -43.00 -3.19
CA ILE A 9 13.22 -43.34 -3.75
C ILE A 9 14.28 -42.57 -2.97
N THR A 10 14.90 -43.21 -1.98
CA THR A 10 15.90 -42.56 -1.11
C THR A 10 17.24 -42.32 -1.80
N THR A 11 17.56 -43.06 -2.86
CA THR A 11 18.79 -42.88 -3.64
C THR A 11 18.67 -41.80 -4.72
N ALA A 12 17.52 -41.13 -4.84
CA ALA A 12 17.33 -40.12 -5.86
C ALA A 12 18.20 -38.88 -5.61
N THR A 13 18.95 -38.48 -6.63
CA THR A 13 19.87 -37.31 -6.63
C THR A 13 19.50 -36.27 -7.67
N ASN A 14 18.37 -36.43 -8.37
CA ASN A 14 18.00 -35.58 -9.49
C ASN A 14 17.81 -34.12 -9.07
N THR A 15 18.11 -33.20 -9.98
CA THR A 15 17.88 -31.76 -9.80
C THR A 15 16.46 -31.40 -10.19
N ILE A 16 15.73 -30.79 -9.27
CA ILE A 16 14.37 -30.29 -9.49
C ILE A 16 14.40 -28.78 -9.59
N THR A 17 13.70 -28.23 -10.57
CA THR A 17 13.52 -26.78 -10.74
C THR A 17 12.13 -26.38 -10.29
N LEU A 18 12.06 -25.20 -9.67
CA LEU A 18 10.87 -24.57 -9.16
C LEU A 18 10.59 -23.31 -9.98
N ALA A 19 9.38 -23.20 -10.51
CA ALA A 19 8.90 -22.01 -11.21
C ALA A 19 7.50 -21.65 -10.74
N ILE A 20 7.12 -20.38 -10.86
CA ILE A 20 5.75 -19.93 -10.60
C ILE A 20 4.95 -19.92 -11.90
N LYS A 21 3.76 -20.52 -11.90
CA LYS A 21 2.91 -20.57 -13.10
C LYS A 21 1.98 -19.37 -13.20
N ALA A 22 1.11 -19.16 -12.22
CA ALA A 22 0.29 -17.95 -12.17
C ALA A 22 0.90 -16.93 -11.21
N ASN A 23 1.23 -15.79 -11.79
CA ASN A 23 1.91 -14.69 -11.13
C ASN A 23 1.07 -13.41 -11.27
N PRO A 24 -0.14 -13.34 -10.66
CA PRO A 24 -1.03 -12.19 -10.86
C PRO A 24 -0.42 -10.89 -10.32
N GLY A 25 0.40 -10.96 -9.27
CA GLY A 25 1.11 -9.81 -8.73
C GLY A 25 2.35 -9.43 -9.53
N SER A 26 2.71 -10.18 -10.58
CA SER A 26 3.97 -9.99 -11.33
C SER A 26 5.20 -9.89 -10.42
N GLY A 27 5.21 -10.67 -9.33
CA GLY A 27 6.30 -10.76 -8.38
C GLY A 27 7.45 -11.59 -8.92
N VAL A 28 8.68 -11.26 -8.52
CA VAL A 28 9.86 -12.09 -8.81
C VAL A 28 9.99 -13.14 -7.71
N VAL A 29 10.28 -14.39 -8.09
CA VAL A 29 10.64 -15.44 -7.14
C VAL A 29 12.13 -15.31 -6.82
N LEU A 30 12.44 -15.08 -5.55
CA LEU A 30 13.80 -15.01 -5.04
C LEU A 30 14.15 -16.28 -4.27
N GLY A 31 15.45 -16.51 -4.08
CA GLY A 31 15.99 -17.65 -3.34
C GLY A 31 16.40 -18.80 -4.24
N THR A 32 16.53 -19.99 -3.64
CA THR A 32 17.01 -21.17 -4.34
C THR A 32 15.85 -21.86 -5.04
N THR A 33 15.74 -21.70 -6.36
CA THR A 33 14.71 -22.33 -7.20
C THR A 33 15.14 -23.64 -7.84
N THR A 34 16.38 -24.08 -7.63
CA THR A 34 16.88 -25.38 -8.08
C THR A 34 17.45 -26.14 -6.90
N ALA A 35 17.06 -27.40 -6.73
CA ALA A 35 17.53 -28.21 -5.62
C ALA A 35 17.68 -29.67 -6.05
N SER A 36 18.81 -30.29 -5.71
CA SER A 36 19.00 -31.72 -5.86
C SER A 36 18.29 -32.48 -4.75
N ALA A 37 17.67 -33.60 -5.10
CA ALA A 37 17.09 -34.48 -4.10
C ALA A 37 18.20 -35.13 -3.24
N VAL A 38 17.96 -35.19 -1.93
CA VAL A 38 18.77 -35.95 -0.97
C VAL A 38 17.81 -36.83 -0.18
N ASN A 39 18.06 -38.13 -0.11
CA ASN A 39 17.14 -39.08 0.50
C ASN A 39 15.72 -39.03 -0.10
N GLY A 40 15.63 -38.70 -1.40
CA GLY A 40 14.36 -38.55 -2.11
C GLY A 40 13.61 -37.25 -1.82
N VAL A 41 14.22 -36.27 -1.15
CA VAL A 41 13.62 -34.97 -0.81
C VAL A 41 14.47 -33.85 -1.40
N ALA A 42 13.86 -32.98 -2.21
CA ALA A 42 14.48 -31.72 -2.63
C ALA A 42 13.94 -30.59 -1.76
N THR A 43 14.85 -29.83 -1.16
CA THR A 43 14.51 -28.73 -0.26
C THR A 43 14.95 -27.42 -0.89
N PHE A 44 13.99 -26.50 -1.07
CA PHE A 44 14.23 -25.16 -1.60
C PHE A 44 14.27 -24.18 -0.43
N SER A 45 15.40 -23.51 -0.24
CA SER A 45 15.61 -22.60 0.89
C SER A 45 15.45 -21.14 0.49
N GLY A 46 14.92 -20.33 1.42
CA GLY A 46 14.85 -18.89 1.26
C GLY A 46 13.92 -18.39 0.14
N LEU A 47 12.94 -19.21 -0.28
CA LEU A 47 11.98 -18.80 -1.30
C LEU A 47 11.15 -17.60 -0.84
N LYS A 48 11.11 -16.56 -1.66
CA LYS A 48 10.31 -15.35 -1.43
C LYS A 48 9.66 -14.87 -2.72
N ILE A 49 8.55 -14.17 -2.59
CA ILE A 49 7.90 -13.43 -3.68
C ILE A 49 7.80 -11.98 -3.24
N GLU A 50 8.33 -11.07 -4.06
CA GLU A 50 8.49 -9.65 -3.68
C GLU A 50 7.18 -8.88 -3.61
N LYS A 51 6.14 -9.34 -4.33
CA LYS A 51 4.89 -8.59 -4.47
C LYS A 51 3.73 -9.30 -3.79
N PRO A 52 2.91 -8.57 -3.01
CA PRO A 52 1.65 -9.11 -2.51
C PRO A 52 0.69 -9.37 -3.67
N GLY A 53 -0.26 -10.29 -3.46
CA GLY A 53 -1.26 -10.67 -4.44
C GLY A 53 -2.07 -11.87 -3.97
N ALA A 54 -3.38 -11.79 -4.20
CA ALA A 54 -4.27 -12.96 -4.08
C ALA A 54 -4.19 -13.78 -5.36
N GLY A 55 -4.25 -15.10 -5.24
CA GLY A 55 -4.28 -15.97 -6.42
C GLY A 55 -2.93 -16.23 -7.06
N TYR A 56 -1.83 -16.18 -6.30
CA TYR A 56 -0.60 -16.85 -6.72
C TYR A 56 -0.91 -18.35 -6.83
N THR A 57 -1.17 -18.81 -8.05
CA THR A 57 -1.51 -20.22 -8.29
C THR A 57 -0.29 -20.96 -8.82
N ARG A 58 -0.05 -22.13 -8.23
CA ARG A 58 0.77 -23.21 -8.79
C ARG A 58 2.25 -22.84 -8.88
N VAL A 59 3.00 -23.26 -7.87
CA VAL A 59 4.40 -23.56 -8.09
C VAL A 59 4.47 -24.83 -8.93
N ALA A 60 5.15 -24.77 -10.08
CA ALA A 60 5.49 -25.93 -10.87
C ALA A 60 6.86 -26.45 -10.43
N LEU A 61 6.90 -27.73 -10.06
CA LEU A 61 8.15 -28.46 -9.95
C LEU A 61 8.37 -29.22 -11.25
N THR A 62 9.55 -29.07 -11.84
CA THR A 62 9.94 -29.81 -13.04
C THR A 62 11.20 -30.62 -12.79
N LEU A 63 11.18 -31.84 -13.32
CA LEU A 63 12.31 -32.74 -13.40
C LEU A 63 12.24 -33.40 -14.77
N ASP A 64 13.17 -33.05 -15.66
CA ASP A 64 13.15 -33.53 -17.05
C ASP A 64 11.74 -33.34 -17.67
N ALA A 65 11.08 -34.43 -18.09
CA ALA A 65 9.72 -34.40 -18.65
C ALA A 65 8.59 -34.46 -17.59
N LEU A 66 8.92 -34.66 -16.31
CA LEU A 66 7.95 -34.74 -15.23
C LEU A 66 7.64 -33.34 -14.69
N SER A 67 6.35 -33.07 -14.45
CA SER A 67 5.93 -31.85 -13.76
C SER A 67 4.78 -32.10 -12.79
N THR A 68 4.77 -31.36 -11.70
CA THR A 68 3.64 -31.33 -10.76
C THR A 68 3.43 -29.90 -10.28
N THR A 69 2.22 -29.60 -9.80
CA THR A 69 1.86 -28.27 -9.34
C THR A 69 1.31 -28.27 -7.93
N SER A 70 1.67 -27.27 -7.14
CA SER A 70 1.05 -27.02 -5.83
C SER A 70 -0.42 -26.59 -5.94
N PRO A 71 -1.19 -26.67 -4.84
CA PRO A 71 -2.40 -25.87 -4.66
C PRO A 71 -2.13 -24.36 -4.75
N GLN A 72 -3.21 -23.58 -4.81
CA GLN A 72 -3.14 -22.12 -4.74
C GLN A 72 -2.70 -21.65 -3.35
N PHE A 73 -1.97 -20.53 -3.32
CA PHE A 73 -1.62 -19.82 -2.09
C PHE A 73 -1.70 -18.31 -2.30
N THR A 74 -1.62 -17.54 -1.22
CA THR A 74 -1.70 -16.08 -1.24
C THR A 74 -0.43 -15.49 -0.62
N ILE A 75 0.07 -14.41 -1.21
CA ILE A 75 1.10 -13.57 -0.60
C ILE A 75 0.39 -12.30 -0.13
N SER A 76 0.26 -12.13 1.18
CA SER A 76 -0.46 -11.01 1.77
C SER A 76 0.44 -9.81 2.03
N VAL A 77 -0.14 -8.61 2.00
CA VAL A 77 0.48 -7.41 2.56
C VAL A 77 0.65 -7.54 4.07
N GLY A 78 1.63 -6.83 4.64
CA GLY A 78 1.81 -6.75 6.07
C GLY A 78 0.73 -5.89 6.75
N THR A 79 0.84 -5.75 8.07
CA THR A 79 -0.02 -4.86 8.86
C THR A 79 0.28 -3.40 8.53
N SER A 80 -0.78 -2.59 8.37
CA SER A 80 -0.70 -1.15 8.19
C SER A 80 0.17 -0.50 9.27
N SER A 81 1.17 0.27 8.86
CA SER A 81 2.17 0.87 9.77
C SER A 81 2.50 2.33 9.45
N LYS A 82 2.22 2.79 8.22
CA LYS A 82 2.55 4.16 7.79
C LYS A 82 1.56 4.69 6.75
N LEU A 83 1.59 6.01 6.56
CA LEU A 83 0.89 6.72 5.50
C LEU A 83 1.91 7.29 4.51
N ALA A 84 1.56 7.33 3.22
CA ALA A 84 2.39 7.91 2.18
C ALA A 84 1.54 8.69 1.16
N PHE A 85 1.96 9.91 0.82
CA PHE A 85 1.34 10.65 -0.28
C PHE A 85 1.72 10.02 -1.62
N THR A 86 0.74 9.66 -2.42
CA THR A 86 0.92 9.23 -3.81
C THR A 86 0.72 10.39 -4.78
N VAL A 87 -0.14 11.35 -4.42
CA VAL A 87 -0.27 12.65 -5.09
C VAL A 87 -0.10 13.75 -4.06
N GLN A 88 0.94 14.57 -4.25
CA GLN A 88 1.24 15.70 -3.37
C GLN A 88 0.23 16.84 -3.59
N PRO A 89 -0.13 17.60 -2.54
CA PRO A 89 -0.80 18.88 -2.72
C PRO A 89 0.04 19.81 -3.61
N SER A 90 -0.64 20.53 -4.50
CA SER A 90 -0.03 21.53 -5.39
C SER A 90 -0.57 22.94 -5.08
N ASN A 91 0.08 23.95 -5.65
CA ASN A 91 -0.43 25.32 -5.58
C ASN A 91 -1.80 25.40 -6.26
N GLY A 92 -2.73 26.10 -5.63
CA GLY A 92 -4.09 26.31 -6.15
C GLY A 92 -4.46 27.79 -6.19
N VAL A 93 -5.56 28.07 -6.89
CA VAL A 93 -6.22 29.37 -6.85
C VAL A 93 -7.26 29.35 -5.72
N THR A 94 -7.46 30.49 -5.06
CA THR A 94 -8.48 30.64 -4.01
C THR A 94 -9.85 30.13 -4.48
N ASN A 95 -10.57 29.46 -3.58
CA ASN A 95 -11.91 28.93 -3.83
C ASN A 95 -11.99 27.92 -5.01
N THR A 96 -10.86 27.29 -5.34
CA THR A 96 -10.78 26.23 -6.36
C THR A 96 -10.25 24.96 -5.72
N ALA A 97 -10.78 23.80 -6.12
CA ALA A 97 -10.25 22.51 -5.68
C ALA A 97 -8.82 22.31 -6.19
N ILE A 98 -7.96 21.71 -5.35
CA ILE A 98 -6.61 21.31 -5.78
C ILE A 98 -6.75 20.20 -6.83
N ALA A 99 -6.10 20.38 -7.97
CA ALA A 99 -6.08 19.45 -9.08
C ALA A 99 -4.63 19.16 -9.52
N PRO A 100 -4.21 17.88 -9.65
CA PRO A 100 -4.97 16.67 -9.31
C PRO A 100 -5.30 16.58 -7.81
N ALA A 101 -6.27 15.74 -7.46
CA ALA A 101 -6.66 15.52 -6.07
C ALA A 101 -5.48 14.93 -5.27
N VAL A 102 -5.40 15.31 -3.99
CA VAL A 102 -4.40 14.75 -3.07
C VAL A 102 -4.77 13.30 -2.76
N GLU A 103 -3.81 12.40 -2.88
CA GLU A 103 -3.99 10.98 -2.64
C GLU A 103 -3.00 10.48 -1.60
N VAL A 104 -3.47 9.63 -0.69
CA VAL A 104 -2.70 9.04 0.40
C VAL A 104 -2.97 7.55 0.46
N ASP A 105 -1.89 6.77 0.43
CA ASP A 105 -1.93 5.34 0.65
C ASP A 105 -1.68 5.00 2.12
N VAL A 106 -2.40 3.98 2.61
CA VAL A 106 -2.06 3.27 3.84
C VAL A 106 -1.11 2.14 3.48
N GLN A 107 0.08 2.12 4.07
CA GLN A 107 1.13 1.14 3.74
C GLN A 107 1.58 0.33 4.95
N ASP A 108 2.09 -0.87 4.69
CA ASP A 108 2.82 -1.66 5.69
C ASP A 108 4.24 -1.08 5.95
N SER A 109 4.98 -1.70 6.87
CA SER A 109 6.34 -1.23 7.23
C SER A 109 7.30 -1.21 6.04
N VAL A 110 7.11 -2.11 5.06
CA VAL A 110 7.99 -2.31 3.91
C VAL A 110 7.54 -1.49 2.69
N GLY A 111 6.38 -0.84 2.74
CA GLY A 111 5.88 0.07 1.71
C GLY A 111 4.82 -0.52 0.77
N ASN A 112 4.24 -1.68 1.08
CA ASN A 112 3.13 -2.20 0.30
C ASN A 112 1.82 -1.50 0.70
N THR A 113 1.02 -1.08 -0.29
CA THR A 113 -0.31 -0.50 -0.06
C THR A 113 -1.29 -1.54 0.44
N VAL A 114 -1.90 -1.29 1.59
CA VAL A 114 -2.88 -2.15 2.24
C VAL A 114 -4.28 -1.76 1.78
N THR A 115 -4.76 -2.35 0.68
CA THR A 115 -6.05 -1.99 0.05
C THR A 115 -7.29 -2.34 0.88
N THR A 116 -7.14 -3.21 1.88
CA THR A 116 -8.20 -3.56 2.84
C THR A 116 -8.23 -2.65 4.06
N ALA A 117 -7.32 -1.68 4.15
CA ALA A 117 -7.26 -0.76 5.27
C ALA A 117 -8.50 0.16 5.24
N THR A 118 -9.22 0.22 6.35
CA THR A 118 -10.35 1.13 6.57
C THR A 118 -10.12 2.19 7.67
N PRO A 119 -8.89 2.67 7.95
CA PRO A 119 -8.70 3.71 8.96
C PRO A 119 -9.23 5.06 8.45
N THR A 120 -9.74 5.87 9.36
CA THR A 120 -9.97 7.29 9.08
C THR A 120 -8.61 8.01 9.02
N VAL A 121 -8.34 8.70 7.91
CA VAL A 121 -7.13 9.53 7.74
C VAL A 121 -7.50 10.99 7.91
N ASN A 122 -6.89 11.66 8.89
CA ASN A 122 -7.10 13.08 9.14
C ASN A 122 -5.99 13.90 8.46
N LEU A 123 -6.37 14.82 7.58
CA LEU A 123 -5.46 15.76 6.93
C LEU A 123 -5.64 17.15 7.54
N ILE A 124 -4.54 17.75 8.01
CA ILE A 124 -4.52 19.08 8.63
C ILE A 124 -3.57 20.02 7.89
N ILE A 125 -3.89 21.31 7.90
CA ILE A 125 -2.99 22.36 7.42
C ILE A 125 -1.99 22.68 8.53
N GLY A 126 -0.71 22.45 8.28
CA GLY A 126 0.35 22.73 9.26
C GLY A 126 0.58 24.22 9.48
N ASN A 127 0.79 24.98 8.40
CA ASN A 127 1.06 26.41 8.45
C ASN A 127 0.02 27.19 7.67
N ASN A 128 -0.77 28.01 8.37
CA ASN A 128 -1.72 28.96 7.76
C ASN A 128 -1.34 30.41 8.16
N PRO A 129 -0.40 31.06 7.44
CA PRO A 129 0.08 32.39 7.80
C PRO A 129 -0.99 33.50 7.66
N GLN A 130 -2.14 33.20 7.06
CA GLN A 130 -3.24 34.16 6.88
C GLN A 130 -4.33 34.08 7.95
N ALA A 131 -4.18 33.21 8.97
CA ALA A 131 -5.04 33.22 10.15
C ALA A 131 -4.78 34.50 10.98
N ARG A 132 -5.37 35.60 10.53
CA ARG A 132 -5.23 36.90 11.19
C ARG A 132 -6.20 36.97 12.37
N ILE A 133 -5.67 36.96 13.59
CA ILE A 133 -6.41 37.45 14.76
C ILE A 133 -6.56 38.95 14.53
N TRP A 134 -7.73 39.39 14.04
CA TRP A 134 -8.05 40.81 13.99
C TRP A 134 -8.15 41.32 15.43
N TRP A 135 -7.21 42.18 15.84
CA TRP A 135 -7.46 43.07 16.95
C TRP A 135 -8.42 44.13 16.45
N GLU A 136 -9.64 44.15 16.98
CA GLU A 136 -10.50 45.34 16.88
C GLU A 136 -10.09 46.26 18.03
N PRO A 137 -9.70 47.53 17.79
CA PRO A 137 -9.59 48.48 18.89
C PRO A 137 -10.98 48.63 19.53
N ARG A 138 -11.07 48.45 20.85
CA ARG A 138 -12.34 48.56 21.58
C ARG A 138 -12.97 49.93 21.31
N GLN A 139 -14.04 49.97 20.52
CA GLN A 139 -14.94 51.10 20.43
C GLN A 139 -15.81 51.11 21.70
N GLY A 140 -15.30 51.76 22.75
CA GLY A 140 -16.10 52.19 23.90
C GLY A 140 -16.34 51.17 25.03
N PRO A 141 -16.81 51.64 26.19
CA PRO A 141 -16.72 50.90 27.45
C PRO A 141 -17.99 50.10 27.80
N GLN A 142 -18.59 49.28 26.92
CA GLN A 142 -19.72 48.38 27.31
C GLN A 142 -19.95 47.18 26.34
N GLN A 143 -19.06 46.19 26.21
CA GLN A 143 -19.45 44.90 25.58
C GLN A 143 -18.72 43.72 26.24
N THR A 144 -19.50 42.79 26.81
CA THR A 144 -19.05 41.51 27.36
C THR A 144 -18.59 40.57 26.23
N ARG A 145 -17.41 39.95 26.41
CA ARG A 145 -16.72 39.13 25.40
C ARG A 145 -17.55 37.92 24.97
N ALA A 146 -17.78 37.78 23.66
CA ALA A 146 -18.09 36.48 23.04
C ALA A 146 -17.06 36.21 21.94
N LEU A 147 -16.32 35.10 22.05
CA LEU A 147 -15.44 34.59 21.01
C LEU A 147 -16.30 34.06 19.86
N ARG A 148 -16.44 34.82 18.77
CA ARG A 148 -17.01 34.31 17.52
C ARG A 148 -15.89 34.19 16.50
N SER A 149 -15.58 32.96 16.09
CA SER A 149 -14.76 32.68 14.91
C SER A 149 -15.59 32.98 13.67
N GLN A 150 -15.23 34.00 12.91
CA GLN A 150 -15.79 34.23 11.58
C GLN A 150 -15.00 33.41 10.53
N PRO A 151 -15.64 32.54 9.74
CA PRO A 151 -15.04 32.07 8.50
C PRO A 151 -15.04 33.21 7.47
N CYS A 152 -14.02 33.22 6.62
CA CYS A 152 -13.65 34.29 5.70
C CYS A 152 -14.82 35.05 5.06
N HIS A 153 -14.72 36.38 5.06
CA HIS A 153 -15.58 37.34 4.35
C HIS A 153 -16.11 36.80 3.02
N SER A 154 -17.44 36.74 2.90
CA SER A 154 -18.10 36.77 1.59
C SER A 154 -18.64 38.18 1.36
N THR A 155 -18.26 38.70 0.21
CA THR A 155 -18.56 40.00 -0.41
C THR A 155 -19.94 40.58 -0.08
N ALA A 156 -20.00 41.77 0.51
CA ALA A 156 -21.14 42.66 0.43
C ALA A 156 -20.74 43.92 -0.35
N LEU A 157 -21.06 43.92 -1.65
CA LEU A 157 -21.17 45.12 -2.46
C LEU A 157 -22.33 45.95 -1.89
N ALA A 158 -22.06 47.18 -1.46
CA ALA A 158 -23.05 48.23 -1.44
C ALA A 158 -22.51 49.36 -2.32
N GLN A 159 -23.01 49.38 -3.56
CA GLN A 159 -22.83 50.49 -4.49
C GLN A 159 -23.74 51.66 -4.09
N ASP A 160 -23.11 52.82 -4.09
CA ASP A 160 -23.56 54.10 -4.63
C ASP A 160 -24.07 55.23 -3.70
N LEU A 161 -23.54 56.39 -4.07
CA LEU A 161 -23.65 57.74 -3.52
C LEU A 161 -25.05 58.34 -3.71
N ARG A 162 -25.64 58.90 -2.64
CA ARG A 162 -25.69 60.33 -2.31
C ARG A 162 -26.53 60.54 -1.05
#